data_AF-A0A7V4J358-F1
#
_entry.id   AF-A0A7V4J358-F1
#
_cell.length_a   1.000
_cell.length_b   1.000
_cell.length_c   1.000
_cell.angle_alpha   90.00
_cell.angle_beta   90.00
_cell.angle_gamma   90.00
#
_symmetry.space_group_name_H-M   'P 1'
#
loop_
_entity.id
_entity.type
_entity.pdbx_description
1 polymer ?
#
loop_
_entity_poly.entity_id
_entity_poly.type
_entity_poly.pdbx_seq_one_letter_code
_entity_poly.pdbx_strand_id
1 'polypeptide(L)'
;MSELMLPGVPAWIFWLFCVLAVLIQGISKSGFAGGAGILSLPLMMLVMPVNRVAPALLPILILCDMNALYHHWQNKVWRLVWIIFLPSLVGTLAA
;
A
#
# COMPACT_ATOMS: atom_id res chain seq x y z
N MET A 1 20.26 4.91 -8.53
CA MET A 1 19.23 4.90 -9.60
C MET A 1 19.39 3.73 -10.56
N SER A 2 20.62 3.38 -10.99
CA SER A 2 20.92 2.20 -11.81
C SER A 2 20.61 0.84 -11.14
N GLU A 3 20.66 0.78 -9.81
CA GLU A 3 20.36 -0.42 -9.00
C GLU A 3 18.86 -0.61 -8.70
N LEU A 4 18.02 0.37 -9.06
CA LEU A 4 16.59 0.39 -8.74
C LEU A 4 15.71 -0.06 -9.92
N MET A 5 16.23 0.03 -11.14
CA MET A 5 15.51 -0.21 -12.38
C MET A 5 16.06 -1.47 -13.05
N LEU A 6 15.19 -2.25 -13.68
CA LEU A 6 15.63 -3.32 -14.57
C LEU A 6 16.49 -2.72 -15.70
N PRO A 7 17.59 -3.40 -16.12
CA PRO A 7 18.44 -2.91 -17.19
C PRO A 7 17.62 -2.77 -18.48
N GLY A 8 17.50 -1.54 -18.99
CA GLY A 8 16.74 -1.21 -20.21
C GLY A 8 15.43 -0.44 -20.01
N VAL A 9 15.02 -0.13 -18.77
CA VAL A 9 13.80 0.67 -18.50
C VAL A 9 14.11 2.17 -18.54
N PRO A 10 13.43 2.97 -19.39
CA PRO A 10 13.53 4.43 -19.35
C PRO A 10 13.02 5.01 -18.03
N ALA A 11 13.71 6.03 -17.50
CA ALA A 11 13.34 6.65 -16.22
C ALA A 11 11.89 7.15 -16.18
N TRP A 12 11.33 7.61 -17.30
CA TRP A 12 9.96 8.10 -17.38
C TRP A 12 8.91 6.98 -17.25
N ILE A 13 9.18 5.77 -17.77
CA ILE A 13 8.30 4.60 -17.62
C ILE A 13 8.30 4.14 -16.15
N PHE A 14 9.46 4.11 -15.51
CA PHE A 14 9.56 3.77 -14.09
C PHE A 14 8.68 4.68 -13.22
N TRP A 15 8.79 6.00 -13.41
CA TRP A 15 7.97 6.96 -12.64
C TRP A 15 6.48 6.83 -12.94
N LEU A 16 6.10 6.58 -14.20
CA LEU A 16 4.71 6.34 -14.59
C LEU A 16 4.11 5.14 -13.84
N PHE A 17 4.82 4.01 -13.84
CA PHE A 17 4.37 2.79 -13.16
C PHE A 17 4.34 2.97 -11.63
N CYS A 18 5.33 3.64 -11.05
CA CYS A 18 5.32 3.97 -9.62
C CYS A 18 4.11 4.84 -9.26
N VAL A 19 3.81 5.89 -10.02
CA VAL A 19 2.66 6.77 -9.75
C VAL A 19 1.35 5.99 -9.89
N LEU A 20 1.19 5.18 -10.94
CA LEU A 20 0.01 4.33 -11.11
C LEU A 20 -0.17 3.34 -9.96
N ALA A 21 0.92 2.65 -9.56
CA ALA A 21 0.92 1.74 -8.44
C ALA A 21 0.48 2.44 -7.14
N VAL A 22 1.04 3.62 -6.85
CA VAL A 22 0.68 4.43 -5.67
C VAL A 22 -0.79 4.86 -5.70
N LEU A 23 -1.30 5.32 -6.86
CA LEU A 23 -2.69 5.74 -7.03
C LEU A 23 -3.66 4.57 -6.81
N ILE A 24 -3.38 3.41 -7.42
CA ILE A 24 -4.17 2.18 -7.24
C ILE A 24 -4.17 1.76 -5.76
N GLN A 25 -3.00 1.83 -5.10
CA GLN A 25 -2.86 1.50 -3.68
C GLN A 25 -3.67 2.46 -2.78
N GLY A 26 -3.63 3.76 -3.07
CA GLY A 26 -4.40 4.78 -2.35
C GLY A 26 -5.92 4.59 -2.49
N ILE A 27 -6.40 4.35 -3.71
CA ILE A 27 -7.83 4.10 -4.00
C ILE A 27 -8.30 2.78 -3.36
N SER A 28 -7.43 1.76 -3.31
CA SER A 28 -7.75 0.49 -2.65
C SER A 28 -7.95 0.66 -1.14
N LYS A 29 -7.32 1.65 -0.52
CA LYS A 29 -7.34 1.86 0.93
C LYS A 29 -8.46 2.80 1.40
N SER A 30 -9.02 3.61 0.50
CA SER A 30 -10.18 4.46 0.77
C SER A 30 -11.53 3.72 0.79
N GLY A 31 -11.52 2.39 0.64
CA GLY A 31 -12.71 1.54 0.72
C GLY A 31 -13.50 1.39 -0.59
N PHE A 32 -13.08 2.05 -1.67
CA PHE A 32 -13.76 1.98 -2.98
C PHE A 32 -13.39 0.74 -3.80
N ALA A 33 -12.15 0.25 -3.66
CA ALA A 33 -11.62 -0.84 -4.48
C ALA A 33 -10.96 -1.92 -3.61
N GLY A 34 -11.74 -2.59 -2.75
CA GLY A 34 -11.33 -3.49 -1.66
C GLY A 34 -10.36 -4.66 -1.96
N GLY A 35 -9.80 -4.75 -3.18
CA GLY A 35 -8.70 -5.65 -3.52
C GLY A 35 -7.78 -5.15 -4.63
N ALA A 36 -8.03 -3.97 -5.21
CA ALA A 36 -7.25 -3.47 -6.36
C ALA A 36 -5.79 -3.15 -5.99
N GLY A 37 -5.50 -2.84 -4.73
CA GLY A 37 -4.16 -2.58 -4.22
C GLY A 37 -3.22 -3.78 -4.35
N ILE A 38 -3.75 -5.00 -4.41
CA ILE A 38 -2.95 -6.22 -4.63
C ILE A 38 -2.23 -6.17 -5.99
N LEU A 39 -2.78 -5.45 -6.98
CA LEU A 39 -2.18 -5.29 -8.30
C LEU A 39 -1.02 -4.28 -8.32
N SER A 40 -0.92 -3.42 -7.31
CA SER A 40 0.12 -2.38 -7.22
C SER A 40 1.53 -2.97 -7.11
N LEU A 41 1.67 -4.01 -6.28
CA LEU A 41 2.92 -4.76 -6.09
C LEU A 41 3.45 -5.41 -7.38
N PRO A 42 2.70 -6.28 -8.09
CA PRO A 42 3.14 -6.89 -9.33
C PRO A 42 3.35 -5.86 -10.45
N LEU A 43 2.60 -4.74 -10.47
CA LEU A 43 2.87 -3.64 -11.40
C LEU A 43 4.27 -3.06 -11.18
N MET A 44 4.69 -2.85 -9.94
CA MET A 44 6.04 -2.37 -9.63
C MET A 44 7.12 -3.42 -9.88
N MET A 45 6.82 -4.71 -9.73
CA MET A 45 7.75 -5.79 -10.08
C MET A 45 8.08 -5.83 -11.58
N LEU A 46 7.24 -5.24 -12.43
CA LEU A 46 7.48 -5.16 -13.88
C LEU A 46 8.59 -4.18 -14.27
N VAL A 47 8.88 -3.20 -13.42
CA VAL A 47 9.85 -2.11 -13.66
C VAL A 47 11.04 -2.13 -12.70
N MET A 48 10.95 -2.89 -11.61
CA MET A 48 11.94 -2.95 -10.54
C MET A 48 12.06 -4.38 -10.00
N PRO A 49 13.27 -4.83 -9.60
CA PRO A 49 13.45 -6.15 -8.98
C PRO A 49 12.64 -6.29 -7.67
N VAL A 50 11.99 -7.45 -7.50
CA VAL A 50 11.09 -7.80 -6.38
C VAL A 50 11.67 -7.44 -5.01
N ASN A 51 12.96 -7.69 -4.82
CA ASN A 51 13.68 -7.48 -3.55
C ASN A 51 13.74 -6.00 -3.13
N ARG A 52 13.53 -5.07 -4.06
CA ARG A 52 13.60 -3.61 -3.85
C ARG A 52 12.23 -2.93 -3.92
N VAL A 53 11.23 -3.59 -4.50
CA VAL A 53 9.85 -3.11 -4.59
C VAL A 53 9.25 -2.85 -3.21
N ALA A 54 9.36 -3.82 -2.30
CA ALA A 54 8.84 -3.72 -0.94
C ALA A 54 9.40 -2.53 -0.12
N PRO A 55 10.74 -2.33 -0.01
CA PRO A 55 11.29 -1.20 0.74
C PRO A 55 10.99 0.17 0.10
N ALA A 56 10.80 0.24 -1.22
CA ALA A 56 10.39 1.47 -1.89
C ALA A 56 8.90 1.81 -1.66
N LEU A 57 8.04 0.78 -1.61
CA LEU A 57 6.61 0.92 -1.36
C LEU A 57 6.29 1.20 0.11
N LEU A 58 7.04 0.61 1.04
CA LEU A 58 6.84 0.74 2.49
C LEU A 58 6.58 2.19 2.98
N PRO A 59 7.41 3.21 2.66
CA PRO A 59 7.16 4.58 3.11
C PRO A 59 5.88 5.17 2.53
N ILE A 60 5.55 4.86 1.27
CA ILE A 60 4.28 5.26 0.66
C ILE A 60 3.10 4.61 1.38
N LEU A 61 3.18 3.31 1.69
CA LEU A 61 2.09 2.61 2.36
C LEU A 61 1.84 3.18 3.75
N ILE A 62 2.91 3.50 4.50
CA ILE A 62 2.83 4.14 5.81
C ILE A 62 2.13 5.50 5.71
N LEU A 63 2.49 6.33 4.72
CA LEU A 63 1.83 7.62 4.51
C LEU A 63 0.34 7.46 4.15
N CYS A 64 -0.01 6.47 3.32
CA CYS A 64 -1.41 6.16 3.03
C CYS A 64 -2.18 5.71 4.28
N ASP A 65 -1.58 4.88 5.13
CA ASP A 65 -2.17 4.47 6.41
C ASP A 65 -2.39 5.65 7.35
N MET A 66 -1.40 6.55 7.45
CA MET A 66 -1.52 7.76 8.25
C MET A 66 -2.63 8.69 7.73
N ASN A 67 -2.74 8.86 6.41
CA ASN A 67 -3.80 9.69 5.82
C ASN A 67 -5.19 9.09 6.03
N ALA A 68 -5.33 7.76 5.92
CA ALA A 68 -6.58 7.07 6.23
C ALA A 68 -6.98 7.27 7.69
N LEU A 69 -6.02 7.17 8.62
CA LEU A 69 -6.24 7.42 10.04
C LEU A 69 -6.62 8.87 10.33
N TYR A 70 -5.98 9.82 9.64
CA TYR A 70 -6.27 11.26 9.75
C TYR A 70 -7.68 11.59 9.28
N HIS A 71 -8.09 11.08 8.12
CA HIS A 71 -9.43 11.30 7.58
C HIS A 71 -10.51 10.67 8.49
N HIS A 72 -10.25 9.52 9.08
CA HIS A 72 -11.21 8.87 9.98
C HIS A 72 -11.12 9.37 11.44
N TRP A 73 -10.27 10.36 11.73
CA TRP A 73 -10.03 10.78 13.11
C TRP A 73 -11.24 11.49 13.73
N GLN A 74 -12.03 12.21 12.95
CA GLN A 74 -13.11 13.04 13.48
C GLN A 74 -14.40 12.27 13.83
N ASN A 75 -14.56 11.00 13.41
CA ASN A 75 -15.78 10.20 13.61
C ASN A 75 -15.52 8.87 14.34
N LYS A 76 -14.61 8.86 15.34
CA LYS A 76 -14.22 7.63 16.05
C LYS A 76 -15.30 7.16 17.04
N VAL A 77 -15.98 6.06 16.70
CA VAL A 77 -16.78 5.28 17.67
C VAL A 77 -15.86 4.25 18.35
N TRP A 78 -15.26 4.62 19.48
CA TRP A 78 -14.29 3.78 20.21
C TRP A 78 -14.82 2.38 20.56
N ARG A 79 -16.12 2.24 20.80
CA ARG A 79 -16.76 0.94 21.04
C ARG A 79 -16.61 -0.03 19.87
N LEU A 80 -16.76 0.45 18.63
CA LEU A 80 -16.63 -0.38 17.43
C LEU A 80 -15.19 -0.83 17.22
N VAL A 81 -14.23 0.07 17.48
CA VAL A 81 -12.79 -0.22 17.36
C VAL A 81 -12.40 -1.36 18.30
N TRP A 82 -12.81 -1.31 19.57
CA TRP A 82 -12.52 -2.38 20.53
C TRP A 82 -13.16 -3.73 20.15
N ILE A 83 -14.38 -3.71 19.63
CA ILE A 83 -15.09 -4.92 19.20
C ILE A 83 -14.41 -5.59 17.99
N ILE A 84 -13.81 -4.82 17.09
CA ILE A 84 -13.10 -5.37 15.91
C ILE A 84 -11.66 -5.77 16.29
N PHE A 85 -11.00 -5.00 17.13
CA PHE A 85 -9.59 -5.19 17.49
C PHE A 85 -9.34 -6.48 18.28
N LEU A 86 -10.15 -6.76 19.30
CA LEU A 86 -10.03 -7.97 20.14
C LEU A 86 -10.09 -9.29 19.34
N PRO A 87 -11.12 -9.55 18.50
CA PRO A 87 -11.19 -10.76 17.70
C PRO A 87 -10.12 -10.80 16.61
N SER A 88 -9.73 -9.65 16.04
CA SER A 88 -8.61 -9.61 15.08
C SER A 88 -7.29 -10.04 15.73
N LEU A 89 -7.01 -9.59 16.96
CA LEU A 89 -5.80 -9.96 17.69
C LEU A 89 -5.76 -11.46 18.02
N VAL A 90 -6.89 -12.00 18.48
CA VAL A 90 -7.03 -13.44 18.75
C VAL A 90 -6.85 -14.24 17.46
N GLY A 91 -7.44 -13.78 16.35
CA GLY A 91 -7.28 -14.42 15.05
C GLY A 91 -5.85 -14.46 14.54
N THR A 92 -5.06 -13.38 14.70
CA THR A 92 -3.65 -13.34 14.28
C THR A 92 -2.73 -14.16 15.19
N LEU A 93 -3.04 -14.28 16.50
CA LEU A 93 -2.25 -15.10 17.41
C LEU A 93 -2.56 -16.60 17.32
N ALA A 94 -3.76 -16.95 16.86
CA ALA A 94 -4.20 -18.33 16.72
C ALA A 94 -3.97 -18.91 15.31
N ALA A 95 -3.61 -18.08 14.32
CA ALA A 95 -3.27 -18.47 12.94
C ALA A 95 -1.77 -18.70 12.77
#